data_AF-A0A1F2UXV9-F1
#
_entry.id   AF-A0A1F2UXV9-F1
#
_cell.length_a   1.000
_cell.length_b   1.000
_cell.length_c   1.000
_cell.angle_alpha   90.00
_cell.angle_beta   90.00
_cell.angle_gamma   90.00
#
_symmetry.space_group_name_H-M   'P 1'
#
loop_
_entity.id
_entity.type
_entity.pdbx_description
1 polymer ?
#
loop_
_entity_poly.entity_id
_entity_poly.type
_entity_poly.pdbx_seq_one_letter_code
_entity_poly.pdbx_strand_id
1 'polypeptide(L)' 'MMIADWLEMAKADAEGRGLPELIPMLDSLAQATERLRAADWNDDASKETPFDSAGESAGVAQGRPRQ' A
#
# COMPACT_ATOMS: atom_id res chain seq x y z
N MET A 1 -3.50 7.99 -2.22
CA MET A 1 -4.58 8.34 -1.27
C MET A 1 -3.96 8.55 0.10
N MET A 2 -4.21 9.68 0.76
CA MET A 2 -3.67 9.93 2.09
C MET A 2 -4.47 9.15 3.15
N ILE A 3 -3.85 8.85 4.30
CA ILE A 3 -4.53 8.18 5.42
C ILE A 3 -5.74 9.02 5.89
N ALA A 4 -5.59 10.35 5.91
CA ALA A 4 -6.68 11.27 6.22
C ALA A 4 -7.88 11.12 5.27
N ASP A 5 -7.66 11.13 3.95
CA ASP A 5 -8.74 10.99 2.96
C ASP A 5 -9.51 9.67 3.15
N TRP A 6 -8.79 8.59 3.43
CA TRP A 6 -9.40 7.30 3.71
C TRP A 6 -10.20 7.29 5.01
N LEU A 7 -9.65 7.86 6.09
CA LEU A 7 -10.30 7.90 7.40
C LEU A 7 -11.63 8.67 7.33
N GLU A 8 -11.65 9.80 6.62
CA GLU A 8 -12.87 10.58 6.43
C GLU A 8 -13.96 9.78 5.70
N MET A 9 -13.62 9.09 4.61
CA MET A 9 -14.57 8.22 3.90
C MET A 9 -15.06 7.06 4.78
N ALA A 10 -14.16 6.45 5.57
CA ALA A 10 -14.51 5.34 6.45
C ALA A 10 -15.45 5.77 7.59
N LYS A 11 -15.24 6.96 8.17
CA LYS A 11 -16.14 7.52 9.18
C LYS A 11 -17.52 7.85 8.60
N ALA A 12 -17.56 8.47 7.42
CA ALA A 12 -18.81 8.76 6.72
C ALA A 12 -19.61 7.48 6.40
N ASP A 13 -18.93 6.40 6.01
CA ASP A 13 -19.57 5.09 5.79
C ASP A 13 -20.09 4.46 7.10
N ALA A 14 -19.32 4.55 8.19
CA ALA A 14 -19.75 4.07 9.51
C ALA A 14 -21.00 4.81 10.01
N GLU A 15 -21.03 6.14 9.87
CA GLU A 15 -22.20 6.95 10.18
C GLU A 15 -23.39 6.60 9.28
N GLY A 16 -23.18 6.49 7.96
CA GLY A 16 -24.22 6.12 7.00
C GLY A 16 -24.83 4.74 7.23
N ARG A 17 -24.07 3.83 7.86
CA ARG A 17 -24.52 2.49 8.26
C ARG A 17 -25.10 2.42 9.67
N GLY A 18 -25.09 3.52 10.41
CA GLY A 18 -25.57 3.56 11.79
C GLY A 18 -24.67 2.81 12.78
N LEU A 19 -23.36 2.79 12.53
CA LEU A 19 -22.33 2.15 13.36
C LEU A 19 -21.34 3.19 13.94
N PRO A 20 -21.80 4.23 14.65
CA PRO A 20 -20.94 5.30 15.16
C PRO A 20 -19.89 4.82 16.17
N GLU A 21 -20.12 3.68 16.82
CA GLU A 21 -19.19 3.05 17.75
C GLU A 21 -17.88 2.59 17.09
N LEU A 22 -17.84 2.47 15.75
CA LEU A 22 -16.63 2.14 15.01
C LEU A 22 -15.66 3.32 14.88
N ILE A 23 -16.14 4.57 15.05
CA ILE A 23 -15.32 5.78 14.84
C ILE A 23 -14.03 5.78 15.69
N PRO A 24 -14.07 5.49 17.01
CA PRO A 24 -12.86 5.45 17.83
C PRO A 24 -11.87 4.34 17.40
N MET A 25 -12.37 3.22 16.87
CA MET A 25 -11.52 2.14 16.35
C MET A 25 -10.83 2.57 15.04
N LEU A 26 -11.57 3.26 14.15
CA LEU A 26 -11.02 3.82 12.92
C LEU A 26 -9.94 4.87 13.20
N ASP A 27 -10.17 5.74 14.20
CA ASP A 27 -9.16 6.71 14.67
C ASP A 27 -7.89 6.02 15.17
N SER A 28 -8.06 4.97 15.98
CA SER A 28 -6.94 4.19 16.52
C SER A 28 -6.14 3.51 15.42
N LEU A 29 -6.82 2.99 14.39
CA LEU A 29 -6.19 2.35 13.23
C LEU A 29 -5.44 3.36 12.36
N ALA A 30 -6.02 4.53 12.10
CA ALA A 30 -5.35 5.61 11.37
C ALA A 30 -4.06 6.02 12.08
N GLN A 31 -4.12 6.25 13.39
CA GLN A 31 -2.96 6.61 14.20
C GLN A 31 -1.87 5.52 14.19
N ALA A 32 -2.25 4.25 14.31
CA ALA A 32 -1.29 3.15 14.21
C ALA A 32 -0.61 3.10 12.82
N THR A 33 -1.39 3.32 11.76
CA THR A 33 -0.90 3.31 10.37
C THR A 33 0.03 4.48 10.08
N GLU A 34 -0.27 5.68 10.60
CA GLU A 34 0.61 6.85 10.50
C GLU A 34 1.95 6.61 11.18
N ARG A 35 1.92 6.10 12.42
CA ARG A 35 3.15 5.75 13.15
C ARG A 35 3.97 4.69 12.42
N LEU A 36 3.31 3.69 11.84
CA LEU A 36 3.97 2.64 11.07
C LEU A 36 4.68 3.22 9.84
N ARG A 37 4.01 4.11 9.11
CA ARG A 37 4.60 4.74 7.91
C ARG A 37 5.70 5.73 8.22
N ALA A 38 5.59 6.43 9.35
CA ALA A 38 6.59 7.37 9.84
C ALA A 38 7.76 6.70 10.58
N ALA A 39 7.72 5.38 10.77
CA ALA A 39 8.78 4.67 11.45
C ALA A 39 10.06 4.65 10.59
N ASP A 40 11.20 4.87 11.23
CA ASP A 40 12.53 4.98 10.61
C ASP A 40 12.93 3.75 9.77
N TRP A 41 12.42 2.56 10.12
CA TRP A 41 12.65 1.34 9.36
C TRP A 41 11.85 1.25 8.05
N ASN A 42 10.84 2.11 7.86
CA ASN A 42 9.93 2.10 6.73
C ASN A 42 10.40 2.97 5.54
N ASP A 43 11.60 3.58 5.63
CA ASP A 43 12.22 4.35 4.55
C ASP A 43 12.50 3.51 3.27
N ASP A 44 12.42 2.18 3.38
CA ASP A 44 12.70 1.22 2.29
C ASP A 44 11.44 0.61 1.63
N ALA A 45 10.24 0.89 2.14
CA ALA A 45 9.01 0.24 1.65
C ALA A 45 8.54 0.73 0.27
N SER A 46 9.16 1.79 -0.26
CA SER A 46 8.94 2.30 -1.61
C SER A 46 9.89 1.71 -2.65
N LYS A 47 10.85 0.86 -2.26
CA LYS A 47 11.74 0.22 -3.23
C LYS A 47 11.00 -0.92 -3.92
N GLU A 48 11.04 -0.94 -5.26
CA GLU A 48 10.62 -2.10 -6.04
C GLU A 48 11.33 -3.34 -5.50
N THR A 49 10.55 -4.37 -5.17
CA THR A 49 11.15 -5.59 -4.68
C THR A 49 11.89 -6.26 -5.83
N PRO A 50 13.03 -6.95 -5.60
CA PRO A 50 13.76 -7.65 -6.66
C PRO A 50 12.90 -8.68 -7.43
N PHE A 51 11.73 -9.02 -6.90
CA PHE A 51 10.76 -9.90 -7.51
C PHE A 51 9.99 -9.23 -8.67
N ASP A 52 9.77 -7.92 -8.60
CA ASP A 52 9.11 -7.16 -9.68
C ASP A 52 10.03 -7.04 -10.91
N SER A 53 11.35 -6.94 -10.71
CA SER A 53 12.33 -6.83 -11.81
C SER A 53 12.65 -8.16 -12.51
N ALA A 54 12.31 -9.31 -11.90
CA ALA A 54 12.62 -10.64 -12.46
C ALA A 54 11.64 -11.10 -13.56
N GLY A 55 10.49 -10.43 -13.71
CA GLY A 55 9.44 -10.79 -14.67
C GLY A 55 9.66 -10.29 -16.10
N GLU A 56 10.51 -9.28 -16.32
CA GLU A 56 10.59 -8.57 -17.61
C GLU A 56 11.84 -8.90 -18.44
N SER A 57 12.59 -9.95 -18.08
CA SER A 57 13.78 -10.38 -18.83
C SER A 57 13.61 -11.71 -19.58
N ALA A 58 12.40 -12.30 -19.59
CA ALA A 58 12.13 -13.59 -20.21
C ALA A 58 11.32 -13.46 -21.51
N GLY A 59 11.91 -12.82 -22.52
CA GLY A 59 11.38 -12.90 -23.88
C GLY A 59 12.01 -11.92 -24.85
N VAL A 60 13.01 -12.36 -25.64
CA VAL A 60 12.91 -12.44 -27.10
C VAL A 60 14.21 -13.01 -27.69
N ALA A 61 14.03 -14.17 -28.34
CA ALA A 61 14.70 -14.68 -29.53
C ALA A 61 16.23 -14.93 -29.55
N GLN A 62 16.56 -16.15 -29.12
CA GLN A 62 17.19 -17.19 -29.94
C GLN A 62 17.45 -16.86 -31.43
N GLY A 63 18.73 -16.95 -31.85
CA GLY A 63 19.11 -17.01 -33.27
C GLY A 63 20.62 -16.95 -33.52
N ARG A 64 21.34 -18.07 -33.38
CA ARG A 64 22.60 -18.29 -34.16
C ARG A 64 22.19 -18.86 -35.53
N PRO A 65 22.90 -18.53 -36.63
CA PRO A 65 23.98 -19.44 -37.01
C PRO A 65 25.22 -18.79 -37.67
N ARG A 66 26.32 -19.53 -37.50
CA ARG A 66 27.60 -19.63 -38.25
C ARG A 66 27.81 -18.73 -39.48
N GLN A 67 28.98 -18.07 -39.52
CA GLN A 67 30.07 -18.36 -40.47
C GLN A 67 31.42 -18.11 -39.80
#